data_AF-A0AAD5TUA2-F1
#
_entry.id   AF-A0AAD5TUA2-F1
#
_cell.length_a   1.000
_cell.length_b   1.000
_cell.length_c   1.000
_cell.angle_alpha   90.00
_cell.angle_beta   90.00
_cell.angle_gamma   90.00
#
_symmetry.space_group_name_H-M   'P 1'
#
loop_
_entity.id
_entity.type
_entity.pdbx_description
1 polymer ?
#
loop_
_entity_poly.entity_id
_entity_poly.type
_entity_poly.pdbx_seq_one_letter_code
_entity_poly.pdbx_strand_id
1 'polypeptide(L)'
;MGKLNLLHHKSWHVYSQKNRDRVKKDEEEDAKLKEKEKLRIQTAETEDRLNKLREKKNLKIDDEKGFNLFADVEAKMNNQNDEFVEDERKEKEKWNNKITSYLAGTGGKTDEKPWYAKDGFDKYESEKKET
;
A
#
# COMPACT_ATOMS: atom_id res chain seq x y z
N MET A 1 -6.83 -26.66 76.70
CA MET A 1 -5.37 -26.43 76.62
C MET A 1 -5.01 -26.17 75.16
N GLY A 2 -4.40 -25.03 74.85
CA GLY A 2 -4.03 -24.67 73.47
C GLY A 2 -2.84 -25.49 72.96
N LYS A 3 -2.94 -26.01 71.74
CA LYS A 3 -1.86 -26.76 71.07
C LYS A 3 -0.77 -25.79 70.60
N LEU A 4 0.47 -26.00 71.02
CA LEU A 4 1.62 -25.19 70.60
C LEU A 4 2.00 -25.52 69.14
N ASN A 5 1.84 -24.57 68.22
CA ASN A 5 2.20 -24.73 66.82
C ASN A 5 3.68 -24.41 66.58
N LEU A 6 4.53 -25.42 66.70
CA LEU A 6 5.99 -25.29 66.56
C LEU A 6 6.46 -24.92 65.14
N LEU A 7 5.61 -25.11 64.13
CA LEU A 7 5.97 -24.95 62.73
C LEU A 7 6.35 -23.51 62.37
N HIS A 8 5.60 -22.52 62.88
CA HIS A 8 5.83 -21.10 62.57
C HIS A 8 7.15 -20.56 63.14
N HIS A 9 7.74 -21.26 64.11
CA HIS A 9 9.02 -20.88 64.72
C HIS A 9 10.23 -21.51 63.99
N LYS A 10 10.00 -22.29 62.93
CA LYS A 10 11.08 -22.91 62.16
C LYS A 10 11.53 -21.99 61.04
N SER A 11 12.84 -21.89 60.87
CA SER A 11 13.48 -21.10 59.80
C SER A 11 13.16 -21.62 58.41
N TRP A 12 12.89 -22.93 58.26
CA TRP A 12 12.53 -23.58 57.00
C TRP A 12 11.02 -23.54 56.69
N HIS A 13 10.21 -22.90 57.54
CA HIS A 13 8.77 -22.84 57.31
C HIS A 13 8.44 -22.08 56.02
N VAL A 14 7.79 -22.77 55.07
CA VAL A 14 7.47 -22.25 53.73
C VAL A 14 6.66 -20.95 53.80
N TYR A 15 5.70 -20.86 54.72
CA TYR A 15 4.86 -19.67 54.90
C TYR A 15 5.48 -18.62 55.85
N SER A 16 6.77 -18.73 56.16
CA SER A 16 7.47 -17.62 56.80
C SER A 16 7.67 -16.51 55.78
N GLN A 17 7.43 -15.26 56.19
CA GLN A 17 7.59 -14.09 55.32
C GLN A 17 8.99 -14.05 54.70
N LYS A 18 10.03 -14.31 55.50
CA LYS A 18 11.42 -14.33 55.06
C LYS A 18 11.70 -15.35 53.94
N ASN A 19 11.03 -16.50 53.98
CA ASN A 19 11.22 -17.53 52.95
C ASN A 19 10.45 -17.20 51.68
N ARG A 20 9.23 -16.66 51.81
CA ARG A 20 8.49 -16.13 50.66
C ARG A 20 9.24 -15.01 49.96
N ASP A 21 9.83 -14.09 50.71
CA ASP A 21 10.60 -12.98 50.15
C ASP A 21 11.86 -13.48 49.41
N ARG A 22 12.54 -14.51 49.95
CA ARG A 22 13.67 -15.16 49.27
C ARG A 22 13.23 -15.81 47.96
N VAL A 23 12.18 -16.64 47.99
CA VAL A 23 11.65 -17.30 46.80
C VAL A 23 11.25 -16.28 45.74
N LYS A 24 10.54 -15.22 46.14
CA LYS A 24 10.15 -14.15 45.22
C LYS A 24 11.36 -13.48 44.56
N LYS A 25 12.42 -13.21 45.33
CA LYS A 25 13.65 -12.63 44.79
C LYS A 25 14.32 -13.56 43.78
N ASP A 26 14.44 -14.85 44.12
CA ASP A 26 15.06 -15.85 43.25
C ASP A 26 14.25 -16.01 41.95
N GLU A 27 12.91 -16.06 42.04
CA GLU A 27 12.00 -16.10 40.88
C GLU A 27 12.11 -14.83 40.00
N GLU A 28 12.23 -13.65 40.61
CA GLU A 28 12.43 -12.39 39.89
C GLU A 28 13.79 -12.34 39.18
N GLU A 29 14.86 -12.83 39.81
CA GLU A 29 16.19 -12.91 39.21
C GLU A 29 16.20 -13.89 38.02
N ASP A 30 15.61 -15.07 38.19
CA ASP A 30 15.45 -16.05 37.11
C ASP A 30 14.60 -15.52 35.95
N ALA A 31 13.52 -14.79 36.26
CA ALA A 31 12.68 -14.17 35.25
C ALA A 31 13.47 -13.12 34.44
N LYS A 32 14.24 -12.26 35.12
CA LYS A 32 15.10 -11.25 34.45
C LYS A 32 16.19 -11.89 33.61
N LEU A 33 16.80 -12.99 34.06
CA LEU A 33 17.80 -13.73 33.28
C LEU A 33 17.20 -14.30 31.99
N LYS A 34 16.03 -14.95 32.10
CA LYS A 34 15.30 -15.49 30.94
C LYS A 34 14.87 -14.40 29.96
N GLU A 35 14.44 -13.25 30.47
CA GLU A 35 14.08 -12.10 29.63
C GLU A 35 15.29 -11.56 28.87
N LYS A 36 16.44 -11.37 29.54
CA LYS A 36 17.69 -10.95 28.90
C LYS A 36 18.14 -11.95 27.82
N GLU A 37 18.04 -13.24 28.09
CA GLU A 37 18.39 -14.28 27.10
C GLU A 37 17.46 -14.22 25.88
N LYS A 38 16.14 -14.10 26.09
CA LYS A 38 15.17 -13.94 25.00
C LYS A 38 15.45 -12.69 24.18
N LEU A 39 15.73 -11.56 24.82
CA LEU A 39 16.08 -10.32 24.13
C LEU A 39 17.32 -10.50 23.27
N ARG A 40 18.37 -11.16 23.80
CA ARG A 40 19.60 -11.44 23.04
C ARG A 40 19.35 -12.33 21.82
N ILE A 41 18.50 -13.36 21.97
CA ILE A 41 18.12 -14.24 20.85
C ILE A 41 17.33 -13.44 19.81
N GLN A 42 16.34 -12.65 20.23
CA GLN A 42 15.55 -11.81 19.33
C GLN A 42 16.42 -10.80 18.57
N THR A 43 17.34 -10.12 19.24
CA THR A 43 18.25 -9.18 18.56
C THR A 43 19.11 -9.90 17.52
N ALA A 44 19.70 -11.04 17.87
CA ALA A 44 20.50 -11.83 16.92
C ALA A 44 19.67 -12.30 15.71
N GLU A 45 18.46 -12.82 15.93
CA GLU A 45 17.55 -13.22 14.85
C GLU A 45 17.15 -12.05 13.94
N THR A 46 16.91 -10.86 14.52
CA THR A 46 16.58 -9.67 13.73
C THR A 46 17.75 -9.20 12.88
N GLU A 47 18.97 -9.22 13.42
CA GLU A 47 20.19 -8.87 12.70
C GLU A 47 20.47 -9.85 11.55
N ASP A 48 20.37 -11.15 11.81
CA ASP A 48 20.53 -12.20 10.79
C ASP A 48 19.50 -12.06 9.66
N ARG A 49 18.24 -11.79 10.01
CA ARG A 49 17.17 -11.56 9.03
C ARG A 49 17.46 -10.33 8.19
N LEU A 50 17.90 -9.24 8.82
CA LEU A 50 18.24 -8.00 8.13
C LEU A 50 19.40 -8.20 7.16
N ASN A 51 20.44 -8.93 7.58
CA ASN A 51 21.57 -9.26 6.73
C ASN A 51 21.15 -10.07 5.50
N LYS A 52 20.33 -11.11 5.68
CA LYS A 52 19.75 -11.89 4.55
C LYS A 52 18.93 -11.01 3.60
N LEU A 53 18.16 -10.05 4.11
CA LEU A 53 17.39 -9.13 3.27
C LEU A 53 18.30 -8.16 2.50
N ARG A 54 19.37 -7.68 3.12
CA ARG A 54 20.37 -6.82 2.48
C ARG A 54 21.12 -7.55 1.39
N GLU A 55 21.56 -8.78 1.64
CA GLU A 55 22.18 -9.65 0.63
C GLU A 55 21.25 -9.87 -0.56
N LYS A 56 19.98 -10.22 -0.30
CA LYS A 56 18.97 -10.38 -1.36
C LYS A 56 18.72 -9.10 -2.15
N LYS A 57 18.74 -7.93 -1.50
CA LYS A 57 18.58 -6.64 -2.16
C LYS A 57 19.78 -6.36 -3.07
N ASN A 58 21.01 -6.56 -2.58
CA ASN A 58 22.22 -6.35 -3.36
C ASN A 58 22.31 -7.27 -4.60
N LEU A 59 21.70 -8.45 -4.56
CA LEU A 59 21.64 -9.39 -5.68
C LEU A 59 20.57 -9.05 -6.75
N LYS A 60 19.67 -8.10 -6.50
CA LYS A 60 18.51 -7.79 -7.37
C LYS A 60 18.46 -6.34 -7.85
N ILE A 61 19.43 -5.52 -7.49
CA ILE A 61 19.56 -4.17 -8.07
C ILE A 61 20.34 -4.34 -9.37
N ASP A 62 19.65 -4.75 -10.43
CA ASP A 62 20.08 -4.43 -11.79
C ASP A 62 19.62 -2.97 -12.02
N ASP A 63 20.58 -2.05 -12.18
CA ASP A 63 20.41 -0.59 -12.06
C ASP A 63 19.41 0.08 -13.02
N GLU A 64 18.81 -0.67 -13.95
CA GLU A 64 18.00 -0.10 -15.04
C GLU A 64 16.48 -0.14 -14.82
N LYS A 65 15.97 -0.95 -13.87
CA LYS A 65 14.53 -1.05 -13.61
C LYS A 65 14.26 -0.97 -12.11
N GLY A 66 13.63 0.13 -11.69
CA GLY A 66 13.16 0.32 -10.32
C GLY A 66 12.35 -0.88 -9.82
N PHE A 67 12.46 -1.16 -8.52
CA PHE A 67 11.79 -2.29 -7.88
C PHE A 67 10.25 -2.11 -7.91
N ASN A 68 9.59 -2.80 -8.83
CA ASN A 68 8.13 -2.79 -8.94
C ASN A 68 7.50 -3.76 -7.93
N LEU A 69 7.16 -3.25 -6.76
CA LEU A 69 6.53 -4.02 -5.67
C LEU A 69 5.16 -4.61 -6.05
N PHE A 70 4.50 -4.03 -7.05
CA PHE A 70 3.15 -4.40 -7.48
C PHE A 70 3.08 -5.10 -8.84
N ALA A 71 4.21 -5.50 -9.44
CA ALA A 71 4.22 -6.14 -10.76
C ALA A 71 3.30 -7.37 -10.84
N ASP A 72 3.26 -8.18 -9.78
CA ASP A 72 2.40 -9.37 -9.70
C ASP A 72 0.91 -9.03 -9.56
N VAL A 73 0.58 -7.87 -9.00
CA VAL A 73 -0.81 -7.40 -8.85
C VAL A 73 -1.29 -6.78 -10.15
N GLU A 74 -0.46 -5.96 -10.79
CA GLU A 74 -0.74 -5.34 -12.09
C GLU A 74 -0.92 -6.41 -13.19
N ALA A 75 -0.05 -7.43 -13.23
CA ALA A 75 -0.18 -8.53 -14.19
C ALA A 75 -1.46 -9.35 -14.01
N LYS A 76 -1.97 -9.47 -12.77
CA LYS A 76 -3.24 -10.17 -12.49
C LYS A 76 -4.46 -9.32 -12.85
N MET A 77 -4.41 -8.01 -12.62
CA MET A 77 -5.48 -7.07 -12.99
C MET A 77 -5.62 -6.96 -14.52
N ASN A 78 -4.50 -6.98 -15.25
CA ASN A 78 -4.52 -6.88 -16.71
C ASN A 78 -5.00 -8.17 -17.41
N ASN A 79 -5.11 -9.29 -16.70
CA ASN A 79 -5.45 -10.60 -17.25
C ASN A 79 -6.89 -11.03 -16.92
N GLN A 80 -7.70 -10.13 -16.37
CA GLN A 80 -9.11 -10.37 -16.13
C GLN A 80 -9.93 -9.30 -16.84
N ASN A 81 -10.67 -9.76 -17.86
CA ASN A 81 -11.90 -9.16 -18.38
C ASN A 81 -11.80 -8.38 -19.71
N ASP A 82 -11.46 -9.08 -20.79
CA ASP A 82 -11.63 -8.60 -22.17
C ASP A 82 -13.09 -8.17 -22.46
N GLU A 83 -14.07 -8.84 -21.83
CA GLU A 83 -15.50 -8.52 -22.00
C GLU A 83 -15.88 -7.17 -21.36
N PHE A 84 -15.32 -6.82 -20.20
CA PHE A 84 -15.55 -5.52 -19.55
C PHE A 84 -14.93 -4.35 -20.30
N VAL A 85 -13.75 -4.54 -20.89
CA VAL A 85 -13.11 -3.53 -21.75
C VAL A 85 -13.98 -3.26 -22.98
N GLU A 86 -14.55 -4.31 -23.56
CA GLU A 86 -15.44 -4.21 -24.72
C GLU A 86 -16.80 -3.57 -24.37
N ASP A 87 -17.33 -3.85 -23.17
CA ASP A 87 -18.55 -3.22 -22.67
C ASP A 87 -18.36 -1.73 -22.37
N GLU A 88 -17.23 -1.33 -21.75
CA GLU A 88 -16.87 0.09 -21.60
C GLU A 88 -16.74 0.79 -22.96
N ARG A 89 -16.15 0.12 -23.96
CA ARG A 89 -16.00 0.67 -25.30
C ARG A 89 -17.37 0.90 -25.95
N LYS A 90 -18.29 -0.06 -25.85
CA LYS A 90 -19.67 0.08 -26.33
C LYS A 90 -20.43 1.18 -25.59
N GLU A 91 -20.24 1.34 -24.28
CA GLU A 91 -20.83 2.43 -23.52
C GLU A 91 -20.29 3.80 -23.96
N LYS A 92 -18.97 3.91 -24.16
CA LYS A 92 -18.34 5.12 -24.71
C LYS A 92 -18.86 5.43 -26.12
N GLU A 93 -19.02 4.43 -26.98
CA GLU A 93 -19.61 4.59 -28.31
C GLU A 93 -21.07 5.03 -28.25
N LYS A 94 -21.90 4.42 -27.39
CA LYS A 94 -23.30 4.84 -27.15
C LYS A 94 -23.37 6.28 -26.65
N TRP A 95 -22.48 6.66 -25.72
CA TRP A 95 -22.42 8.03 -25.19
C TRP A 95 -21.96 9.03 -26.26
N ASN A 96 -20.92 8.70 -27.02
CA ASN A 96 -20.48 9.50 -28.16
C ASN A 96 -21.59 9.62 -29.21
N ASN A 97 -22.32 8.55 -29.51
CA ASN A 97 -23.47 8.58 -30.42
C ASN A 97 -24.61 9.44 -29.85
N LYS A 98 -24.82 9.43 -28.53
CA LYS A 98 -25.80 10.30 -27.87
C LYS A 98 -25.39 11.77 -27.95
N ILE A 99 -24.12 12.08 -27.67
CA ILE A 99 -23.54 13.42 -27.74
C ILE A 99 -23.55 13.93 -29.19
N THR A 100 -23.09 13.12 -30.14
CA THR A 100 -23.04 13.46 -31.57
C THR A 100 -24.43 13.57 -32.18
N SER A 101 -25.40 12.74 -31.78
CA SER A 101 -26.81 12.90 -32.15
C SER A 101 -27.41 14.18 -31.56
N TYR A 102 -26.97 14.61 -30.37
CA TYR A 102 -27.38 15.88 -29.78
C TYR A 102 -26.72 17.07 -30.51
N LEU A 103 -25.46 16.93 -30.92
CA LEU A 103 -24.71 17.92 -31.68
C LEU A 103 -25.27 18.08 -33.11
N ALA A 104 -25.67 16.98 -33.74
CA ALA A 104 -26.37 16.95 -35.02
C ALA A 104 -27.86 17.34 -34.88
N GLY A 105 -28.41 17.36 -33.66
CA GLY A 105 -29.79 17.67 -33.34
C GLY A 105 -30.15 19.16 -33.39
N THR A 106 -29.18 20.05 -33.60
CA THR A 106 -29.40 21.48 -33.87
C THR A 106 -28.81 21.88 -35.22
N GLY A 107 -29.27 21.23 -36.28
CA GLY A 107 -28.82 21.52 -37.65
C GLY A 107 -29.76 20.91 -38.66
N GLY A 108 -31.00 21.40 -38.70
CA GLY A 108 -31.90 21.12 -39.80
C GLY A 108 -31.21 21.36 -41.13
N LYS A 109 -31.48 20.47 -42.09
CA LYS A 109 -31.17 20.57 -43.51
C LYS A 109 -30.93 22.02 -43.99
N THR A 110 -29.67 22.38 -44.16
CA THR A 110 -29.29 23.48 -45.05
C THR A 110 -28.03 23.05 -45.76
N ASP A 111 -28.13 22.74 -47.05
CA ASP A 111 -27.00 22.63 -47.98
C ASP A 111 -26.27 23.98 -48.19
N GLU A 112 -26.38 24.90 -47.24
CA GLU A 112 -25.81 26.22 -47.27
C GLU A 112 -24.65 26.28 -46.29
N LYS A 113 -23.47 26.65 -46.82
CA LYS A 113 -22.27 26.90 -46.02
C LYS A 113 -22.61 27.82 -44.84
N PRO A 114 -22.12 27.52 -43.63
CA PRO A 114 -22.37 28.32 -42.44
C PRO A 114 -21.87 29.76 -42.63
N TRP A 115 -22.45 30.71 -41.88
CA TRP A 115 -22.23 32.16 -42.09
C TRP A 115 -20.75 32.61 -42.05
N TYR A 116 -19.88 31.85 -41.36
CA TYR A 116 -18.43 32.08 -41.29
C TYR A 116 -17.62 31.48 -42.45
N ALA A 117 -18.24 30.63 -43.29
CA ALA A 117 -17.64 29.98 -44.46
C ALA A 117 -18.17 30.56 -45.79
N LYS A 118 -18.86 31.70 -45.73
CA LYS A 118 -19.25 32.48 -46.92
C LYS A 118 -18.08 33.35 -47.34
N ASP A 119 -17.58 33.14 -48.56
CA ASP A 119 -16.47 33.87 -49.17
C ASP A 119 -16.88 35.33 -49.42
N GLY A 120 -16.58 36.22 -48.47
CA GLY A 120 -16.95 37.65 -48.55
C GLY A 120 -16.09 38.59 -47.71
N PHE A 121 -14.94 38.11 -47.21
CA PHE A 121 -14.07 38.88 -46.32
C PHE A 121 -12.61 38.93 -46.78
N ASP A 122 -12.35 38.94 -48.09
CA ASP A 122 -11.01 39.19 -48.65
C ASP A 122 -10.73 40.69 -48.78
N LYS A 123 -10.85 41.45 -47.68
CA LYS A 123 -10.59 42.91 -47.71
C LYS A 123 -9.16 43.30 -47.36
N TYR A 124 -8.27 42.33 -47.07
CA TYR A 124 -6.92 42.62 -46.54
C TYR A 124 -5.76 41.97 -47.31
N GLU A 125 -5.98 41.31 -48.45
CA GLU A 125 -4.88 40.73 -49.25
C GLU A 125 -4.41 41.61 -50.43
N SER A 126 -5.09 42.71 -50.76
CA SER A 126 -4.70 43.57 -51.90
C SER A 126 -3.65 44.64 -51.57
N GLU A 127 -3.26 44.85 -50.32
CA GLU A 127 -2.36 45.96 -49.93
C GLU A 127 -0.87 45.56 -49.77
N LYS A 128 -0.49 44.30 -50.03
CA LYS A 128 0.92 43.84 -49.93
C LYS A 128 1.59 43.57 -51.28
N LYS A 129 1.02 44.05 -52.39
CA LYS A 129 1.62 43.93 -53.73
C LYS A 129 1.54 45.24 -54.50
N GLU A 130 2.00 46.34 -53.93
CA GLU A 130 2.51 47.46 -54.73
C GLU A 130 3.43 48.33 -53.86
N THR A 131 4.66 48.52 -54.37
CA THR A 131 5.81 49.29 -53.85
C THR A 131 6.67 48.71 -52.72
#